data_AF-A0AAW9QQ52-F1
#
_entry.id   AF-A0AAW9QQ52-F1
#
_cell.length_a   1.000
_cell.length_b   1.000
_cell.length_c   1.000
_cell.angle_alpha   90.00
_cell.angle_beta   90.00
_cell.angle_gamma   90.00
#
_symmetry.space_group_name_H-M   'P 1'
#
loop_
_entity.id
_entity.type
_entity.pdbx_description
1 polymer ?
#
loop_
_entity_poly.entity_id
_entity_poly.type
_entity_poly.pdbx_seq_one_letter_code
_entity_poly.pdbx_strand_id
1 'polypeptide(L)'
;MAIKIIRPTSGLNTSDLVLDLVRQNPRGITVKQLSDRLNRPVSMINHYLKILVASQHIRARKENNQWVYFQRIDNLETAGNRK
;
A
#
# COMPACT_ATOMS: atom_id res chain seq x y z
N MET A 1 -28.68 -18.08 25.25
CA MET A 1 -27.53 -18.26 24.34
C MET A 1 -27.56 -17.17 23.28
N ALA A 2 -26.63 -16.21 23.31
CA ALA A 2 -26.55 -15.16 22.28
C ALA A 2 -25.45 -15.53 21.27
N ILE A 3 -25.84 -15.75 20.02
CA ILE A 3 -24.89 -15.92 18.91
C ILE A 3 -24.28 -14.54 18.64
N LYS A 4 -23.05 -14.34 19.12
CA LYS A 4 -22.29 -13.14 18.83
C LYS A 4 -21.83 -13.25 17.38
N ILE A 5 -22.58 -12.64 16.46
CA ILE A 5 -22.17 -12.49 15.06
C ILE A 5 -20.93 -11.59 15.08
N ILE A 6 -19.76 -12.21 15.10
CA ILE A 6 -18.52 -11.50 14.82
C ILE A 6 -18.62 -11.04 13.37
N ARG A 7 -18.90 -9.76 13.18
CA ARG A 7 -18.66 -9.13 11.88
C ARG A 7 -17.19 -9.43 11.56
N PRO A 8 -16.85 -10.00 10.39
CA PRO A 8 -15.45 -10.00 9.99
C PRO A 8 -15.01 -8.56 10.15
N THR A 9 -14.14 -8.30 11.11
CA THR A 9 -13.48 -7.00 11.15
C THR A 9 -12.74 -7.02 9.84
N SER A 10 -13.25 -6.33 8.83
CA SER A 10 -12.58 -6.13 7.56
C SER A 10 -11.29 -5.43 7.90
N GLY A 11 -10.31 -6.21 8.35
CA GLY A 11 -9.04 -5.72 8.84
C GLY A 11 -8.49 -4.94 7.69
N LEU A 12 -8.23 -3.65 7.93
CA LEU A 12 -7.59 -2.73 7.00
C LEU A 12 -6.80 -3.52 5.97
N ASN A 13 -7.32 -3.58 4.74
CA ASN A 13 -6.74 -4.42 3.69
C ASN A 13 -5.25 -4.13 3.66
N THR A 14 -4.41 -5.14 3.76
CA THR A 14 -2.95 -4.94 3.78
C THR A 14 -2.49 -4.10 2.57
N SER A 15 -3.19 -4.22 1.44
CA SER A 15 -3.05 -3.37 0.26
C SER A 15 -3.23 -1.88 0.54
N ASP A 16 -4.23 -1.52 1.35
CA ASP A 16 -4.59 -0.15 1.72
C ASP A 16 -3.53 0.46 2.65
N LEU A 17 -3.07 -0.32 3.64
CA LEU A 17 -1.97 0.10 4.51
C LEU A 17 -0.65 0.27 3.73
N VAL A 18 -0.38 -0.61 2.77
CA VAL A 18 0.78 -0.48 1.89
C VAL A 18 0.64 0.78 1.03
N LEU A 19 -0.55 1.04 0.48
CA LEU A 19 -0.81 2.23 -0.32
C LEU A 19 -0.65 3.52 0.49
N ASP A 20 -1.16 3.54 1.71
CA ASP A 20 -1.06 4.67 2.63
C ASP A 20 0.41 4.95 3.02
N LEU A 21 1.18 3.91 3.33
CA LEU A 21 2.61 4.04 3.59
C LEU A 21 3.40 4.54 2.38
N VAL A 22 3.06 4.06 1.17
CA VAL A 22 3.66 4.56 -0.08
C VAL A 22 3.29 6.02 -0.33
N ARG A 23 2.06 6.43 0.02
CA ARG A 23 1.59 7.82 -0.10
C ARG A 23 2.28 8.77 0.88
N GLN A 24 2.49 8.33 2.12
CA GLN A 24 3.22 9.10 3.13
C GLN A 24 4.71 9.27 2.79
N ASN A 25 5.26 8.43 1.89
CA ASN A 25 6.68 8.43 1.53
C ASN A 25 6.89 8.75 0.04
N PRO A 26 6.74 10.02 -0.39
CA PRO A 26 6.94 10.42 -1.79
C PRO A 26 8.38 10.21 -2.28
N ARG A 27 9.34 10.02 -1.35
CA ARG A 27 10.75 9.70 -1.65
C ARG A 27 10.97 8.25 -2.09
N GLY A 28 9.93 7.41 -2.04
CA GLY A 28 10.00 5.99 -2.32
C GLY A 28 10.24 5.16 -1.06
N ILE A 29 9.67 3.96 -1.03
CA ILE A 29 9.75 3.02 0.09
C ILE A 29 10.17 1.63 -0.39
N THR A 30 11.03 0.95 0.37
CA THR A 30 11.47 -0.41 0.05
C THR A 30 10.56 -1.45 0.69
N VAL A 31 10.59 -2.67 0.14
CA VAL A 31 9.84 -3.82 0.71
C VAL A 31 10.24 -4.09 2.17
N LYS A 32 11.52 -3.89 2.52
CA LYS A 32 12.01 -4.05 3.89
C LYS A 32 11.40 -3.03 4.84
N GLN A 33 11.35 -1.75 4.45
CA GLN A 33 10.73 -0.70 5.25
C GLN A 33 9.22 -0.90 5.41
N LEU A 34 8.54 -1.35 4.35
CA LEU A 34 7.13 -1.74 4.44
C LEU A 34 6.93 -2.91 5.40
N SER A 35 7.75 -3.96 5.27
CA SER A 35 7.71 -5.15 6.12
C SER A 35 7.91 -4.81 7.59
N ASP A 36 8.89 -3.96 7.90
CA ASP A 36 9.20 -3.47 9.25
C ASP A 36 8.04 -2.66 9.85
N ARG A 37 7.51 -1.68 9.10
CA ARG A 37 6.39 -0.83 9.56
C ARG A 37 5.08 -1.59 9.72
N LEU A 38 4.79 -2.52 8.81
CA LEU A 38 3.58 -3.33 8.84
C LEU A 38 3.70 -4.53 9.79
N ASN A 39 4.91 -4.83 10.27
CA ASN A 39 5.25 -6.04 11.00
C ASN A 39 4.72 -7.31 10.29
N ARG A 40 4.95 -7.37 8.98
CA ARG A 40 4.44 -8.44 8.08
C ARG A 40 5.56 -9.02 7.23
N PRO A 41 5.49 -10.31 6.88
CA PRO A 41 6.55 -10.96 6.10
C PRO A 41 6.67 -10.36 4.69
N VAL A 42 7.90 -10.22 4.22
CA VAL A 42 8.25 -9.67 2.90
C VAL A 42 7.48 -10.35 1.75
N SER A 43 7.27 -11.67 1.82
CA SER A 43 6.52 -12.41 0.79
C SER A 43 5.07 -11.91 0.65
N MET A 44 4.41 -11.65 1.78
CA MET A 44 3.05 -11.11 1.82
C MET A 44 3.01 -9.68 1.26
N ILE A 45 3.96 -8.83 1.68
CA ILE A 45 4.08 -7.48 1.15
C ILE A 45 4.30 -7.50 -0.37
N ASN A 46 5.18 -8.37 -0.86
CA ASN A 46 5.50 -8.49 -2.28
C ASN A 46 4.29 -8.93 -3.11
N HIS A 47 3.43 -9.79 -2.56
CA HIS A 47 2.16 -10.16 -3.18
C HIS A 47 1.26 -8.93 -3.38
N TYR A 48 1.05 -8.11 -2.35
CA TYR A 48 0.25 -6.89 -2.46
C TYR A 48 0.88 -5.84 -3.36
N LEU A 49 2.21 -5.67 -3.30
CA LEU A 49 2.92 -4.75 -4.17
C LEU A 49 2.74 -5.12 -5.64
N LYS A 50 2.81 -6.40 -6.00
CA LYS A 50 2.53 -6.85 -7.37
C LYS A 50 1.11 -6.49 -7.82
N ILE A 51 0.12 -6.68 -6.96
CA ILE A 51 -1.28 -6.31 -7.26
C ILE A 51 -1.40 -4.80 -7.47
N LEU A 52 -0.85 -3.99 -6.56
CA LEU A 52 -0.91 -2.54 -6.63
C LEU A 52 -0.16 -1.97 -7.84
N VAL A 53 0.96 -2.59 -8.23
CA VAL A 53 1.69 -2.26 -9.48
C VAL A 53 0.87 -2.64 -10.70
N ALA A 54 0.24 -3.82 -10.71
CA ALA A 54 -0.62 -4.26 -11.82
C ALA A 54 -1.86 -3.36 -11.99
N SER A 55 -2.47 -2.94 -10.88
CA SER A 55 -3.56 -1.94 -10.87
C SER A 55 -3.05 -0.51 -11.07
N GLN A 56 -1.75 -0.32 -11.33
CA GLN A 56 -1.10 0.96 -11.57
C GLN A 56 -1.29 2.04 -10.50
N HIS A 57 -1.57 1.67 -9.24
CA HIS A 57 -1.63 2.63 -8.13
C HIS A 57 -0.24 3.08 -7.67
N ILE A 58 0.76 2.21 -7.84
CA ILE A 58 2.15 2.46 -7.44
C ILE A 58 3.10 2.08 -8.58
N ARG A 59 4.29 2.67 -8.59
CA ARG A 59 5.38 2.33 -9.52
C ARG A 59 6.51 1.63 -8.76
N ALA A 60 7.04 0.56 -9.33
CA ALA A 60 8.24 -0.10 -8.83
C ALA A 60 9.44 0.33 -9.67
N ARG A 61 10.54 0.70 -9.01
CA ARG A 61 11.83 0.99 -9.64
C ARG A 61 12.90 0.16 -8.94
N LYS A 62 13.84 -0.37 -9.71
CA LYS A 62 15.01 -1.03 -9.16
C LYS A 62 16.12 0.01 -8.96
N GLU A 63 16.57 0.20 -7.74
CA GLU A 63 17.65 1.12 -7.37
C GLU A 63 18.65 0.39 -6.46
N ASN A 64 19.94 0.45 -6.79
CA ASN A 64 21.00 -0.20 -6.00
C ASN A 64 20.71 -1.68 -5.63
N ASN A 65 20.20 -2.44 -6.60
CA ASN A 65 19.77 -3.84 -6.45
C ASN A 65 18.59 -4.08 -5.49
N GLN A 66 17.86 -3.03 -5.11
CA GLN A 66 16.66 -3.10 -4.28
C GLN A 66 15.44 -2.58 -5.04
N TRP A 67 14.27 -3.13 -4.75
CA TRP A 67 13.01 -2.62 -5.27
C TRP A 67 12.50 -1.48 -4.38
N VAL A 68 12.38 -0.31 -4.97
CA VAL A 68 11.83 0.90 -4.36
C VAL A 68 10.49 1.20 -5.03
N TYR A 69 9.47 1.41 -4.21
CA TYR A 69 8.10 1.64 -4.65
C TYR A 69 7.72 3.08 -4.39
N PHE A 70 7.13 3.71 -5.39
CA PHE A 70 6.72 5.10 -5.39
C PHE A 70 5.23 5.19 -5.64
N GLN A 71 4.57 6.17 -5.04
CA GLN A 71 3.20 6.47 -5.42
C GLN A 71 3.17 6.88 -6.90
N ARG A 72 2.22 6.35 -7.67
CA ARG A 72 1.92 6.96 -8.97
C ARG A 72 1.29 8.31 -8.66
N ILE A 73 2.04 9.38 -8.90
CA ILE A 73 1.50 10.74 -8.91
C ILE A 73 0.61 10.81 -10.14
N ASP A 74 -0.65 10.41 -9.99
CA ASP A 74 -1.67 10.82 -10.91
C ASP A 74 -1.87 12.31 -10.64
N ASN A 75 -1.54 13.15 -11.62
CA ASN A 75 -1.84 14.58 -11.55
C ASN A 75 -3.36 14.72 -11.67
N LEU A 76 -4.09 14.40 -10.61
CA LEU A 76 -5.44 14.88 -10.44
C LEU A 76 -5.34 16.13 -9.59
N GLU A 77 -5.06 17.23 -10.30
CA GLU A 77 -5.30 18.57 -9.80
C GLU A 77 -6.66 18.60 -9.10
N THR A 78 -6.64 19.18 -7.90
CA THR A 78 -7.78 19.68 -7.14
C THR A 78 -9.03 19.95 -7.98
N ALA A 79 -10.01 19.07 -7.90
CA ALA A 79 -11.41 19.45 -8.03
C ALA A 79 -12.09 19.21 -6.68
N GLY A 80 -11.63 19.97 -5.68
CA GLY A 80 -12.56 20.38 -4.64
C GLY A 80 -13.62 21.26 -5.28
N ASN A 81 -14.81 20.73 -5.52
CA ASN A 81 -15.99 21.57 -5.50
C ASN A 81 -17.14 20.83 -4.83
N ARG A 82 -17.21 21.12 -3.53
CA ARG A 82 -18.36 20.97 -2.67
C ARG A 82 -19.41 21.98 -3.14
N LYS A 83 -20.53 21.52 -3.71
CA LYS A 83 -21.84 22.18 -3.62
C LYS A 83 -22.93 21.14 -3.64
#